data_AF-A0A7R9A1L7-F1
#
_entry.id   AF-A0A7R9A1L7-F1
#
_cell.length_a   1.000
_cell.length_b   1.000
_cell.length_c   1.000
_cell.angle_alpha   90.00
_cell.angle_beta   90.00
_cell.angle_gamma   90.00
#
_symmetry.space_group_name_H-M   'P 1'
#
loop_
_entity.id
_entity.type
_entity.pdbx_description
1 polymer ?
#
loop_
_entity_poly.entity_id
_entity_poly.type
_entity_poly.pdbx_seq_one_letter_code
_entity_poly.pdbx_strand_id
1 'polypeptide(L)'
;MNKIAVGPQGVGCIDVRDTPTNNLKRLAQKKNCEVSDLTVIVLDRPRHEDIIREVRANGARLYLIGDGDVSAAIATALPNSGIDMLLGIGGAPEGVIAAAAMRCIKGDFQGVLVPRDEDDVKRCQKMGIPDIDR
;
A
#
# COMPACT_ATOMS: atom_id res chain seq x y z
N MET A 1 1.79 3.05 9.90
CA MET A 1 1.76 1.72 9.26
C MET A 1 2.13 1.90 7.80
N ASN A 2 3.14 1.18 7.33
CA ASN A 2 3.44 1.04 5.90
C ASN A 2 2.41 0.09 5.29
N LYS A 3 1.81 0.46 4.17
CA LYS A 3 0.67 -0.22 3.55
C LYS A 3 0.95 -0.47 2.07
N ILE A 4 0.51 -1.63 1.59
CA ILE A 4 0.40 -1.95 0.17
C ILE A 4 -0.93 -2.64 -0.07
N ALA A 5 -1.62 -2.28 -1.14
CA ALA A 5 -2.90 -2.89 -1.51
C ALA A 5 -3.03 -3.06 -3.02
N VAL A 6 -3.65 -4.14 -3.45
CA VAL A 6 -4.01 -4.42 -4.84
C VAL A 6 -5.37 -5.12 -4.91
N GLY A 7 -6.08 -4.93 -6.02
CA GLY A 7 -7.36 -5.62 -6.26
C GLY A 7 -7.22 -7.14 -6.46
N PRO A 8 -8.35 -7.85 -6.69
CA PRO A 8 -8.37 -9.32 -6.85
C PRO A 8 -7.42 -9.87 -7.91
N GLN A 9 -7.14 -9.08 -8.96
CA GLN A 9 -6.20 -9.45 -10.02
C GLN A 9 -4.74 -9.51 -9.55
N GLY A 10 -4.39 -8.81 -8.47
CA GLY A 10 -3.03 -8.73 -7.91
C GLY A 10 -2.78 -9.65 -6.71
N VAL A 11 -3.75 -10.47 -6.28
CA VAL A 11 -3.65 -11.19 -5.00
C VAL A 11 -2.43 -12.10 -4.91
N GLY A 12 -1.61 -11.96 -3.88
CA GLY A 12 -0.43 -12.79 -3.63
C GLY A 12 0.78 -12.44 -4.50
N CYS A 13 0.77 -11.30 -5.22
CA CYS A 13 1.95 -10.82 -5.95
C CYS A 13 2.67 -9.65 -5.28
N ILE A 14 2.17 -9.17 -4.15
CA ILE A 14 2.72 -8.03 -3.43
C ILE A 14 3.47 -8.45 -2.16
N ASP A 15 4.45 -7.64 -1.77
CA ASP A 15 5.18 -7.74 -0.51
C ASP A 15 5.48 -6.33 0.02
N VAL A 16 4.91 -5.98 1.16
CA VAL A 16 5.08 -4.67 1.83
C VAL A 16 6.52 -4.39 2.27
N ARG A 17 7.34 -5.43 2.42
CA ARG A 17 8.76 -5.32 2.81
C ARG A 17 9.69 -5.15 1.61
N ASP A 18 9.18 -5.32 0.40
CA ASP A 18 9.96 -5.18 -0.82
C ASP A 18 9.80 -3.79 -1.43
N THR A 19 10.68 -3.47 -2.36
CA THR A 19 10.72 -2.19 -3.07
C THR A 19 9.46 -1.95 -3.92
N PRO A 20 9.02 -0.68 -4.08
CA PRO A 20 8.04 -0.30 -5.09
C PRO A 20 8.34 -0.88 -6.47
N THR A 21 9.60 -0.87 -6.90
CA THR A 21 10.06 -1.44 -8.18
C THR A 21 9.67 -2.91 -8.34
N ASN A 22 9.98 -3.74 -7.35
CA ASN A 22 9.70 -5.18 -7.43
C ASN A 22 8.19 -5.47 -7.39
N ASN A 23 7.46 -4.75 -6.54
CA ASN A 23 6.00 -4.85 -6.47
C ASN A 23 5.32 -4.46 -7.79
N LEU A 24 5.75 -3.37 -8.41
CA LEU A 24 5.25 -2.93 -9.72
C LEU A 24 5.48 -3.98 -10.81
N LYS A 25 6.70 -4.54 -10.88
CA LYS A 25 7.04 -5.58 -11.87
C LYS A 25 6.20 -6.84 -11.67
N ARG A 26 6.02 -7.30 -10.43
CA ARG A 26 5.18 -8.47 -10.12
C ARG A 26 3.72 -8.23 -10.49
N LEU A 27 3.18 -7.05 -10.18
CA LEU A 27 1.80 -6.71 -10.53
C LEU A 27 1.62 -6.62 -12.04
N ALA A 28 2.53 -5.96 -12.76
CA ALA A 28 2.51 -5.84 -14.22
C ALA A 28 2.56 -7.23 -14.89
N GLN A 29 3.48 -8.10 -14.45
CA GLN A 29 3.57 -9.47 -14.93
C GLN A 29 2.27 -10.25 -14.68
N LYS A 30 1.68 -10.11 -13.49
CA LYS A 30 0.44 -10.80 -13.14
C LYS A 30 -0.77 -10.31 -13.93
N LYS A 31 -0.81 -9.02 -14.24
CA LYS A 31 -1.86 -8.40 -15.06
C LYS A 31 -1.62 -8.52 -16.57
N ASN A 32 -0.46 -9.04 -16.98
CA ASN A 32 -0.03 -9.12 -18.37
C ASN A 32 -0.08 -7.75 -19.08
N CYS A 33 0.48 -6.74 -18.41
CA CYS A 33 0.63 -5.38 -18.92
C CYS A 33 2.05 -4.84 -18.64
N GLU A 34 2.35 -3.65 -19.14
CA GLU A 34 3.61 -2.96 -18.82
C GLU A 34 3.49 -2.20 -17.50
N VAL A 35 4.62 -1.92 -16.85
CA VAL A 35 4.65 -1.10 -15.63
C VAL A 35 4.08 0.30 -15.88
N SER A 36 4.26 0.84 -17.09
CA SER A 36 3.72 2.14 -17.50
C SER A 36 2.19 2.18 -17.60
N ASP A 37 1.54 1.03 -17.68
CA ASP A 37 0.08 0.94 -17.69
C ASP A 37 -0.52 1.02 -16.28
N LEU A 38 0.30 0.81 -15.25
CA LEU A 38 -0.15 0.80 -13.85
C LEU A 38 -0.27 2.23 -13.29
N THR A 39 -1.27 2.44 -12.44
CA THR A 39 -1.44 3.65 -11.64
C THR A 39 -1.31 3.32 -10.16
N VAL A 40 -0.37 3.99 -9.50
CA VAL A 40 -0.15 3.88 -8.06
C VAL A 40 -0.76 5.10 -7.36
N ILE A 41 -1.61 4.86 -6.37
CA ILE A 41 -2.14 5.89 -5.49
C ILE A 41 -1.27 6.03 -4.23
N VAL A 42 -0.90 7.26 -3.86
CA VAL A 42 -0.02 7.57 -2.72
C VAL A 42 -0.50 8.85 -2.03
N LEU A 43 -0.43 8.91 -0.69
CA LEU A 43 -0.65 10.16 0.04
C LEU A 43 0.46 11.18 -0.26
N ASP A 44 0.09 12.41 -0.59
CA ASP A 44 1.05 13.49 -0.83
C ASP A 44 1.61 14.01 0.50
N ARG A 45 2.75 13.46 0.90
CA ARG A 45 3.44 13.76 2.15
C ARG A 45 4.95 13.70 1.94
N PRO A 46 5.75 14.53 2.63
CA PRO A 46 7.22 14.51 2.50
C PRO A 46 7.85 13.14 2.75
N ARG A 47 7.28 12.37 3.69
CA ARG A 47 7.72 10.99 4.00
C ARG A 47 7.56 9.97 2.86
N HIS A 48 6.90 10.34 1.75
CA HIS A 48 6.70 9.47 0.59
C HIS A 48 7.50 9.90 -0.64
N GLU A 49 8.39 10.89 -0.52
CA GLU A 49 9.19 11.39 -1.66
C GLU A 49 9.99 10.28 -2.34
N ASP A 50 10.59 9.36 -1.58
CA ASP A 50 11.36 8.25 -2.15
C ASP A 50 10.47 7.24 -2.89
N ILE A 51 9.31 6.89 -2.32
CA ILE A 51 8.31 6.03 -2.98
C ILE A 51 7.85 6.69 -4.29
N ILE A 52 7.51 7.98 -4.24
CA ILE A 52 7.07 8.77 -5.40
C ILE A 52 8.15 8.80 -6.49
N ARG A 53 9.40 9.04 -6.10
CA ARG A 53 10.54 9.08 -7.02
C ARG A 53 10.74 7.71 -7.68
N GLU A 54 10.72 6.64 -6.90
CA GLU A 54 10.94 5.29 -7.39
C GLU A 54 9.82 4.82 -8.33
N VAL A 55 8.55 5.06 -7.98
CA VAL A 55 7.41 4.76 -8.86
C VAL A 55 7.54 5.49 -10.20
N ARG A 56 7.88 6.79 -10.18
CA ARG A 56 8.11 7.58 -11.41
C ARG A 56 9.27 7.05 -12.23
N ALA A 57 10.38 6.69 -11.59
CA ALA A 57 11.56 6.16 -12.27
C ALA A 57 11.28 4.84 -13.01
N ASN A 58 10.32 4.05 -12.54
CA ASN A 58 9.87 2.81 -13.20
C ASN A 58 8.81 3.04 -14.30
N GLY A 59 8.33 4.28 -14.49
CA GLY A 59 7.40 4.65 -15.54
C GLY A 59 5.91 4.46 -15.21
N ALA A 60 5.58 3.96 -14.02
CA ALA A 60 4.19 3.87 -13.57
C ALA A 60 3.57 5.25 -13.32
N ARG A 61 2.26 5.38 -13.52
CA ARG A 61 1.51 6.60 -13.25
C ARG A 61 1.34 6.78 -11.75
N LEU A 62 1.35 8.04 -11.29
CA LEU A 62 1.07 8.39 -9.90
C LEU A 62 -0.24 9.15 -9.77
N TYR A 63 -1.04 8.76 -8.79
CA TYR A 63 -2.21 9.49 -8.32
C TYR A 63 -1.97 9.95 -6.88
N LEU A 64 -1.71 11.25 -6.70
CA LEU A 64 -1.43 11.80 -5.38
C LEU A 64 -2.72 12.28 -4.72
N ILE A 65 -2.93 11.91 -3.46
CA ILE A 65 -4.10 12.32 -2.67
C ILE A 65 -3.70 13.08 -1.42
N GLY A 66 -4.50 14.09 -1.06
CA GLY A 66 -4.33 14.87 0.16
C GLY A 66 -4.61 14.04 1.42
N ASP A 67 -5.67 13.24 1.44
CA ASP A 67 -6.06 12.38 2.56
C ASP A 67 -6.91 11.21 2.04
N GLY A 68 -7.22 10.24 2.92
CA GLY A 68 -8.17 9.15 2.62
C GLY A 68 -7.53 7.88 2.07
N ASP A 69 -6.61 7.26 2.83
CA ASP A 69 -5.95 6.02 2.42
C ASP A 69 -6.84 4.76 2.51
N VAL A 70 -7.96 4.81 3.23
CA VAL A 70 -8.99 3.74 3.24
C VAL A 70 -9.66 3.63 1.87
N SER A 71 -10.18 4.74 1.35
CA SER A 71 -10.79 4.79 0.02
C SER A 71 -9.77 4.48 -1.07
N ALA A 72 -8.51 4.90 -0.90
CA ALA A 72 -7.44 4.60 -1.82
C ALA A 72 -7.16 3.09 -1.93
N ALA A 73 -7.11 2.38 -0.80
CA ALA A 73 -6.96 0.93 -0.79
C ALA A 73 -8.13 0.23 -1.49
N ILE A 74 -9.37 0.63 -1.19
CA ILE A 74 -10.57 0.05 -1.80
C ILE A 74 -10.60 0.32 -3.31
N ALA A 75 -10.16 1.51 -3.74
CA ALA A 75 -10.11 1.90 -5.14
C ALA A 75 -9.26 0.93 -5.99
N THR A 76 -8.21 0.32 -5.44
CA THR A 76 -7.39 -0.66 -6.18
C THR A 76 -8.17 -1.89 -6.64
N ALA A 77 -9.34 -2.13 -6.04
CA ALA A 77 -10.19 -3.29 -6.31
C ALA A 77 -11.45 -2.95 -7.11
N LEU A 78 -11.69 -1.67 -7.42
CA LEU A 78 -12.87 -1.23 -8.18
C LEU A 78 -12.56 -1.23 -9.70
N PRO A 79 -13.34 -1.92 -10.55
CA PRO A 79 -13.01 -2.08 -11.98
C PRO A 79 -12.78 -0.78 -12.77
N ASN A 80 -13.42 0.32 -12.37
CA ASN A 80 -13.40 1.59 -13.11
C ASN A 80 -12.68 2.71 -12.35
N SER A 81 -11.93 2.41 -11.28
CA SER A 81 -11.18 3.43 -10.55
C SER A 81 -9.98 3.97 -11.31
N GLY A 82 -9.40 3.14 -12.19
CA GLY A 82 -8.11 3.42 -12.83
C GLY A 82 -6.91 3.34 -11.87
N ILE A 83 -7.09 2.79 -10.67
CA ILE A 83 -6.05 2.62 -9.65
C ILE A 83 -5.69 1.14 -9.54
N ASP A 84 -4.40 0.83 -9.59
CA ASP A 84 -3.89 -0.54 -9.58
C ASP A 84 -3.27 -0.94 -8.25
N MET A 85 -2.59 0.00 -7.59
CA MET A 85 -1.85 -0.25 -6.35
C MET A 85 -1.89 0.95 -5.41
N LEU A 86 -2.07 0.71 -4.12
CA LEU A 86 -1.77 1.68 -3.04
C LEU A 86 -0.37 1.39 -2.51
N LEU A 87 0.43 2.44 -2.28
CA LEU A 87 1.69 2.37 -1.55
C LEU A 87 1.79 3.49 -0.51
N GLY A 88 2.43 3.21 0.62
CA GLY A 88 2.96 4.22 1.53
C GLY A 88 2.49 4.10 2.97
N ILE A 89 2.84 5.11 3.77
CA ILE A 89 2.66 5.15 5.21
C ILE A 89 1.44 6.00 5.59
N GLY A 90 0.52 5.37 6.30
CA GLY A 90 -0.67 6.00 6.86
C GLY A 90 -1.03 5.49 8.25
N GLY A 91 -2.23 5.83 8.71
CA GLY A 91 -2.70 5.46 10.05
C GLY A 91 -2.97 3.96 10.19
N ALA A 92 -2.57 3.37 11.30
CA ALA A 92 -2.75 1.93 11.55
C ALA A 92 -4.23 1.52 11.68
N PRO A 93 -5.11 2.27 12.41
CA PRO A 93 -6.53 1.94 12.48
C PRO A 93 -7.22 1.91 11.12
N GLU A 94 -6.92 2.88 10.26
CA GLU A 94 -7.40 2.98 8.89
C GLU A 94 -6.93 1.79 8.04
N GLY A 95 -5.71 1.31 8.28
CA GLY A 95 -5.19 0.11 7.65
C GLY A 95 -6.01 -1.14 7.99
N VAL A 96 -6.47 -1.28 9.23
CA VAL A 96 -7.33 -2.40 9.64
C VAL A 96 -8.70 -2.32 8.96
N ILE A 97 -9.29 -1.13 8.84
CA ILE A 97 -10.55 -0.92 8.13
C ILE A 97 -10.40 -1.27 6.64
N ALA A 98 -9.33 -0.78 6.01
CA ALA A 98 -9.00 -1.12 4.63
C ALA A 98 -8.80 -2.64 4.44
N ALA A 99 -8.02 -3.29 5.31
CA ALA A 99 -7.80 -4.73 5.26
C ALA A 99 -9.10 -5.54 5.38
N ALA A 100 -10.03 -5.11 6.24
CA ALA A 100 -11.34 -5.74 6.36
C ALA A 100 -12.14 -5.65 5.06
N ALA A 101 -12.18 -4.47 4.43
CA ALA A 101 -12.82 -4.28 3.14
C ALA A 101 -12.16 -5.11 2.02
N MET A 102 -10.82 -5.08 1.94
CA MET A 102 -10.05 -5.82 0.95
C MET A 102 -10.27 -7.33 1.07
N ARG A 103 -10.37 -7.85 2.30
CA ARG A 103 -10.72 -9.26 2.54
C ARG A 103 -12.09 -9.62 1.97
N CYS A 104 -13.11 -8.76 2.14
CA CYS A 104 -14.44 -8.99 1.58
C CYS A 104 -14.43 -8.95 0.04
N ILE A 105 -13.66 -8.05 -0.55
CA ILE A 105 -13.54 -7.88 -2.00
C ILE A 105 -12.63 -8.96 -2.63
N LYS A 106 -11.92 -9.74 -1.79
CA LYS A 106 -10.89 -10.71 -2.20
C LYS A 106 -9.72 -10.03 -2.91
N GLY A 107 -9.38 -8.81 -2.50
CA GLY A 107 -8.10 -8.17 -2.83
C GLY A 107 -7.00 -8.60 -1.87
N ASP A 108 -5.81 -8.04 -2.06
CA ASP A 108 -4.66 -8.26 -1.19
C ASP A 108 -4.24 -6.93 -0.55
N PHE A 109 -3.95 -7.01 0.74
CA PHE A 109 -3.59 -5.89 1.58
C PHE A 109 -2.57 -6.38 2.59
N GLN A 110 -1.43 -5.70 2.67
CA GLN A 110 -0.41 -5.96 3.67
C GLN A 110 -0.09 -4.65 4.40
N GLY A 111 0.17 -4.76 5.69
CA GLY A 111 0.50 -3.63 6.54
C GLY A 111 1.54 -4.01 7.57
N VAL A 112 2.56 -3.18 7.74
CA VAL A 112 3.58 -3.30 8.78
C VAL A 112 3.54 -2.05 9.65
N LEU A 113 3.61 -2.23 10.98
CA LEU A 113 3.62 -1.10 11.90
C LEU A 113 4.89 -0.26 11.68
N VAL A 114 4.73 1.05 11.79
CA VAL A 114 5.85 2.00 11.72
C VAL A 114 5.68 2.93 12.90
N PRO A 115 6.18 2.55 14.09
CA PRO A 115 6.23 3.45 15.25
C PRO A 115 7.04 4.69 14.89
N ARG A 116 6.64 5.84 15.42
CA ARG A 116 7.35 7.11 15.17
C ARG A 116 8.41 7.41 16.23
N ASP A 117 8.21 6.87 17.41
CA ASP A 117 9.01 7.11 18.60
C ASP A 117 8.93 5.90 19.56
N GLU A 118 9.70 5.96 20.64
CA GLU A 118 9.69 4.92 21.67
C GLU A 118 8.35 4.78 22.39
N ASP A 119 7.53 5.83 22.44
CA ASP A 119 6.24 5.80 23.12
C ASP A 119 5.23 4.98 22.30
N ASP A 120 5.25 5.11 20.97
CA ASP A 120 4.52 4.23 20.07
C ASP A 120 4.98 2.76 20.24
N VAL A 121 6.28 2.50 20.40
CA VAL A 121 6.84 1.15 20.67
C VAL A 121 6.32 0.58 21.98
N LYS A 122 6.43 1.34 23.08
CA LYS A 122 5.94 0.93 24.41
C LYS A 122 4.43 0.68 24.39
N ARG A 123 3.67 1.50 23.65
CA ARG A 123 2.23 1.32 23.46
C ARG A 123 1.91 0.03 22.73
N CYS A 124 2.64 -0.32 21.66
CA CYS A 124 2.49 -1.60 20.97
C CYS A 124 2.73 -2.79 21.92
N GLN A 125 3.81 -2.76 22.70
CA GLN A 125 4.12 -3.80 23.68
C GLN A 125 3.01 -3.94 24.74
N LYS A 126 2.52 -2.81 25.28
CA LYS A 126 1.40 -2.78 26.24
C LYS A 126 0.11 -3.37 25.66
N MET A 127 -0.10 -3.24 24.35
CA MET A 127 -1.22 -3.82 23.62
C MET A 127 -1.01 -5.30 23.23
N GLY A 128 0.08 -5.93 23.68
CA GLY A 128 0.35 -7.34 23.41
C GLY A 128 0.98 -7.59 22.04
N ILE A 129 1.63 -6.60 21.44
CA ILE A 129 2.39 -6.73 20.18
C ILE A 129 3.88 -6.73 20.53
N PRO A 130 4.48 -7.90 20.82
CA PRO A 130 5.88 -8.00 21.22
C PRO A 130 6.85 -7.81 20.04
N ASP A 131 6.42 -8.16 18.84
CA ASP A 131 7.17 -8.02 17.60
C ASP A 131 6.46 -6.99 16.71
N ILE A 132 7.11 -5.84 16.55
CA ILE A 132 6.60 -4.69 15.78
C ILE A 132 6.85 -4.86 14.28
N ASP A 133 7.87 -5.66 13.92
CA ASP A 133 8.32 -5.83 12.55
C ASP A 133 7.55 -6.94 11.81
N ARG A 134 6.59 -7.58 12.49
CA ARG A 134 5.75 -8.66 11.98
C ARG A 134 4.82 -8.26 10.83
#